data_AF-V7EQQ0-F1
#
_entry.id   AF-V7EQQ0-F1
#
_cell.length_a   1.000
_cell.length_b   1.000
_cell.length_c   1.000
_cell.angle_alpha   90.00
_cell.angle_beta   90.00
_cell.angle_gamma   90.00
#
_symmetry.space_group_name_H-M   'P 1'
#
loop_
_entity.id
_entity.type
_entity.pdbx_description
1 polymer ?
#
loop_
_entity_poly.entity_id
_entity_poly.type
_entity_poly.pdbx_seq_one_letter_code
_entity_poly.pdbx_strand_id
1 'polypeptide(L)'
;MVAPPRLRSLAVDVLATNLGIDRSEAGLRLDTGMAADRLSADAAQRLRSILSAAGLAVTVADARSPARTSLSVQLSVWADAPRVVRRLAMLLDRDAAGIAASIARPGGLVFPDLTSAEHTRLVALLGRVRGTVLISSDPETALFDLHVTRRLSADEDHLLRTTLAMAGCREDALTGAVATGLSRDLCDRILSRLAHLGLLSVDQCFQRFDLLLTGTSGWVTRDLGDFLAARTQQPRARFETLSAGSPVKLDLGLTAKVARQFCADYAAIGLFVRPVLSGRSGNP
;
A
#
# COMPACT_ATOMS: atom_id res chain seq x y z
N MET A 1 7.09 4.19 -13.33
CA MET A 1 7.65 5.52 -13.04
C MET A 1 8.38 5.98 -14.31
N VAL A 2 7.93 7.03 -15.00
CA VAL A 2 8.63 7.50 -16.22
C VAL A 2 9.75 8.43 -15.76
N ALA A 3 10.99 8.00 -15.93
CA ALA A 3 12.16 8.82 -15.62
C ALA A 3 12.13 10.12 -16.46
N PRO A 4 12.66 11.26 -15.95
CA PRO A 4 12.84 12.46 -16.75
C PRO A 4 13.54 12.12 -18.07
N PRO A 5 13.13 12.72 -19.21
CA PRO A 5 13.55 12.27 -20.54
C PRO A 5 15.08 12.22 -20.72
N ARG A 6 15.82 13.12 -20.06
CA ARG A 6 17.30 13.13 -20.04
C ARG A 6 17.92 11.98 -19.25
N LEU A 7 17.30 11.57 -18.13
CA LEU A 7 17.75 10.43 -17.34
C LEU A 7 17.41 9.11 -18.03
N ARG A 8 16.28 9.06 -18.75
CA ARG A 8 15.89 7.90 -19.57
C ARG A 8 16.87 7.66 -20.71
N SER A 9 17.23 8.70 -21.48
CA SER A 9 18.20 8.54 -22.58
C SER A 9 19.56 8.06 -22.07
N LEU A 10 20.01 8.58 -20.93
CA LEU A 10 21.30 8.20 -20.35
C LEU A 10 21.29 6.75 -19.84
N ALA A 11 20.17 6.31 -19.25
CA ALA A 11 19.99 4.93 -18.83
C ALA A 11 19.90 3.95 -20.00
N VAL A 12 19.22 4.32 -21.10
CA VAL A 12 19.17 3.53 -22.34
C VAL A 12 20.58 3.30 -22.89
N ASP A 13 21.44 4.31 -22.85
CA ASP A 13 22.81 4.23 -23.40
C ASP A 13 23.73 3.36 -22.57
N VAL A 14 23.64 3.51 -21.24
CA VAL A 14 24.34 2.65 -20.29
C VAL A 14 23.90 1.19 -20.47
N LEU A 15 22.61 0.93 -20.63
CA LEU A 15 22.08 -0.42 -20.83
C LEU A 15 22.51 -1.03 -22.17
N ALA A 16 22.33 -0.31 -23.28
CA ALA A 16 22.73 -0.77 -24.60
C ALA A 16 24.21 -1.18 -24.61
N THR A 17 25.05 -0.35 -24.01
CA THR A 17 26.50 -0.55 -23.96
C THR A 17 26.89 -1.74 -23.07
N ASN A 18 26.33 -1.85 -21.86
CA ASN A 18 26.73 -2.89 -20.90
C ASN A 18 26.07 -4.25 -21.17
N LEU A 19 24.94 -4.29 -21.87
CA LEU A 19 24.24 -5.53 -22.24
C LEU A 19 24.57 -5.98 -23.67
N GLY A 20 25.24 -5.15 -24.47
CA GLY A 20 25.49 -5.42 -25.88
C GLY A 20 24.20 -5.53 -26.71
N ILE A 21 23.15 -4.82 -26.30
CA ILE A 21 21.85 -4.77 -27.00
C ILE A 21 21.68 -3.42 -27.69
N ASP A 22 20.78 -3.34 -28.65
CA ASP A 22 20.49 -2.05 -29.29
C ASP A 22 19.70 -1.09 -28.35
N ARG A 23 19.73 0.21 -28.68
CA ARG A 23 19.06 1.26 -27.87
C ARG A 23 17.53 1.09 -27.83
N SER A 24 16.92 0.52 -28.87
CA SER A 24 15.47 0.31 -28.92
C SER A 24 15.08 -0.79 -27.94
N GLU A 25 15.82 -1.90 -27.93
CA GLU A 25 15.65 -3.00 -26.97
C GLU A 25 15.94 -2.56 -25.54
N ALA A 26 17.00 -1.76 -25.31
CA ALA A 26 17.29 -1.18 -24.00
C ALA A 26 16.17 -0.26 -23.50
N GLY A 27 15.58 0.55 -24.40
CA GLY A 27 14.41 1.39 -24.10
C GLY A 27 13.18 0.56 -23.72
N LEU A 28 12.89 -0.48 -24.50
CA LEU A 28 11.78 -1.40 -24.22
C LEU A 28 11.92 -2.07 -22.85
N ARG A 29 13.11 -2.58 -22.53
CA ARG A 29 13.39 -3.24 -21.23
C ARG A 29 13.30 -2.28 -20.04
N LEU A 30 13.64 -1.01 -20.23
CA LEU A 30 13.42 0.03 -19.22
C LEU A 30 11.94 0.27 -18.96
N ASP A 31 11.12 0.26 -20.01
CA ASP A 31 9.69 0.54 -19.89
C ASP A 31 8.90 -0.65 -19.31
N THR A 32 9.34 -1.90 -19.57
CA THR A 32 8.67 -3.11 -19.11
C THR A 32 9.15 -3.63 -17.75
N GLY A 33 10.21 -3.06 -17.18
CA GLY A 33 10.94 -3.65 -16.05
C GLY A 33 12.02 -4.60 -16.56
N MET A 34 13.23 -4.46 -16.01
CA MET A 34 14.43 -5.09 -16.55
C MET A 34 14.58 -6.53 -16.02
N ALA A 35 14.36 -7.53 -16.88
CA ALA A 35 14.77 -8.91 -16.61
C ALA A 35 16.28 -9.04 -16.88
N ALA A 36 17.06 -9.13 -15.81
CA ALA A 36 18.52 -9.24 -15.82
C ALA A 36 19.02 -10.68 -15.99
N ASP A 37 18.18 -11.57 -16.53
CA ASP A 37 18.35 -13.03 -16.51
C ASP A 37 19.63 -13.54 -17.22
N ARG A 38 20.32 -12.66 -17.96
CA ARG A 38 21.54 -12.97 -18.73
C ARG A 38 22.80 -12.26 -18.24
N LEU A 39 22.72 -11.47 -17.17
CA LEU A 39 23.89 -10.80 -16.61
C LEU A 39 24.62 -11.71 -15.62
N SER A 40 25.95 -11.66 -15.64
CA SER A 40 26.73 -12.14 -14.50
C SER A 40 26.42 -11.29 -13.26
N ALA A 41 26.54 -11.87 -12.07
CA ALA A 41 26.25 -11.16 -10.82
C ALA A 41 27.02 -9.82 -10.71
N ASP A 42 28.29 -9.80 -11.12
CA ASP A 42 29.11 -8.58 -11.15
C ASP A 42 28.59 -7.53 -12.13
N ALA A 43 28.17 -7.93 -13.33
CA ALA A 43 27.62 -7.02 -14.32
C ALA A 43 26.29 -6.44 -13.85
N ALA A 44 25.45 -7.30 -13.27
CA ALA A 44 24.16 -6.92 -12.73
C ALA A 44 24.30 -5.94 -11.54
N GLN A 45 25.27 -6.20 -10.66
CA GLN A 45 25.59 -5.30 -9.53
C GLN A 45 26.15 -3.95 -9.97
N ARG A 46 27.02 -3.92 -10.98
CA ARG A 46 27.53 -2.66 -11.56
C ARG A 46 26.40 -1.86 -12.21
N LEU A 47 25.54 -2.53 -12.98
CA LEU A 47 24.40 -1.91 -13.62
C LEU A 47 23.42 -1.33 -12.59
N ARG A 48 23.13 -2.07 -11.52
CA ARG A 48 22.33 -1.59 -10.38
C ARG A 48 22.95 -0.34 -9.75
N SER A 49 24.26 -0.33 -9.56
CA SER A 49 24.98 0.80 -8.95
C SER A 49 24.90 2.06 -9.84
N ILE A 50 25.06 1.91 -11.16
CA ILE A 50 24.97 3.03 -12.10
C ILE A 50 23.54 3.56 -12.21
N LEU A 51 22.55 2.67 -12.34
CA LEU A 51 21.15 3.07 -12.52
C LEU A 51 20.57 3.66 -11.23
N SER A 52 20.93 3.13 -10.06
CA SER A 52 20.57 3.72 -8.77
C SER A 52 21.21 5.10 -8.55
N ALA A 53 22.47 5.31 -8.96
CA ALA A 53 23.10 6.63 -8.96
C ALA A 53 22.38 7.63 -9.89
N ALA A 54 21.74 7.15 -10.97
CA ALA A 54 20.90 7.94 -11.85
C ALA A 54 19.46 8.14 -11.32
N GLY A 55 19.15 7.70 -10.10
CA GLY A 55 17.82 7.83 -9.49
C GLY A 55 16.78 6.84 -10.03
N LEU A 56 17.21 5.79 -10.73
CA LEU A 56 16.33 4.74 -11.23
C LEU A 56 16.27 3.59 -10.23
N ALA A 57 15.06 3.22 -9.82
CA ALA A 57 14.82 2.01 -9.06
C ALA A 57 14.99 0.81 -10.00
N VAL A 58 16.09 0.06 -9.83
CA VAL A 58 16.38 -1.14 -10.62
C VAL A 58 16.54 -2.31 -9.69
N THR A 59 15.63 -3.26 -9.81
CA THR A 59 15.72 -4.55 -9.13
C THR A 59 16.57 -5.47 -10.00
N VAL A 60 17.64 -6.00 -9.42
CA VAL A 60 18.44 -7.05 -10.03
C VAL A 60 18.18 -8.30 -9.23
N ALA A 61 17.34 -9.18 -9.76
CA ALA A 61 17.11 -10.48 -9.17
C ALA A 61 18.40 -11.31 -9.28
N ASP A 62 18.94 -11.77 -8.14
CA ASP A 62 19.94 -12.83 -8.15
C ASP A 62 19.22 -14.13 -8.50
N ALA A 63 19.49 -14.68 -9.69
CA ALA A 63 18.89 -15.93 -10.16
C ALA A 63 19.12 -17.12 -9.21
N ARG A 64 20.03 -16.99 -8.23
CA ARG A 64 20.35 -18.03 -7.24
C ARG A 64 19.60 -17.90 -5.92
N SER A 65 18.95 -16.76 -5.67
CA SER A 65 18.16 -16.59 -4.45
C SER A 65 16.76 -17.17 -4.65
N PRO A 66 16.28 -18.08 -3.78
CA PRO A 66 14.94 -18.63 -3.92
C PRO A 66 13.92 -17.50 -3.81
N ALA A 67 12.98 -17.45 -4.77
CA ALA A 67 11.92 -16.45 -4.78
C ALA A 67 11.22 -16.42 -3.41
N ARG A 68 11.18 -15.22 -2.82
CA ARG A 68 10.52 -14.95 -1.55
C ARG A 68 9.17 -14.32 -1.81
N THR A 69 8.21 -14.57 -0.93
CA THR A 69 6.88 -13.99 -1.02
C THR A 69 6.45 -13.53 0.35
N SER A 70 5.85 -12.35 0.44
CA SER A 70 5.17 -11.89 1.64
C SER A 70 3.69 -12.29 1.59
N LEU A 71 3.14 -12.76 2.70
CA LEU A 71 1.73 -13.11 2.84
C LEU A 71 1.06 -12.24 3.90
N SER A 72 0.00 -11.55 3.53
CA SER A 72 -0.86 -10.78 4.43
C SER A 72 -2.16 -11.53 4.71
N VAL A 73 -2.55 -11.61 5.98
CA VAL A 73 -3.83 -12.13 6.46
C VAL A 73 -4.65 -10.96 7.01
N GLN A 74 -5.80 -10.73 6.41
CA GLN A 74 -6.72 -9.65 6.79
C GLN A 74 -8.11 -10.21 7.06
N LEU A 75 -8.94 -9.45 7.76
CA LEU A 75 -10.34 -9.79 7.95
C LEU A 75 -11.16 -9.42 6.72
N SER A 76 -12.11 -10.27 6.33
CA SER A 76 -13.16 -9.84 5.42
C SER A 76 -14.10 -8.87 6.15
N VAL A 77 -14.77 -8.00 5.39
CA VAL A 77 -15.64 -6.93 5.92
C VAL A 77 -16.72 -7.45 6.90
N TRP A 78 -17.24 -8.65 6.65
CA TRP A 78 -18.32 -9.26 7.43
C TRP A 78 -17.83 -10.33 8.43
N ALA A 79 -16.52 -10.39 8.68
CA ALA A 79 -15.95 -11.39 9.56
C ALA A 79 -16.27 -11.11 11.03
N ASP A 80 -16.60 -12.16 11.77
CA ASP A 80 -16.60 -12.16 13.24
C ASP A 80 -15.15 -12.15 13.72
N ALA A 81 -14.62 -10.94 13.96
CA ALA A 81 -13.21 -10.72 14.28
C ALA A 81 -12.75 -11.53 15.51
N PRO A 82 -13.45 -11.54 16.67
CA PRO A 82 -13.07 -12.38 17.81
C PRO A 82 -12.97 -13.88 17.45
N ARG A 83 -13.92 -14.40 16.68
CA ARG A 83 -13.91 -15.82 16.28
C ARG A 83 -12.75 -16.13 15.34
N VAL A 84 -12.48 -15.26 14.36
CA VAL A 84 -11.37 -15.42 13.43
C VAL A 84 -10.03 -15.35 14.16
N VAL A 85 -9.84 -14.35 15.02
CA VAL A 85 -8.64 -14.18 15.86
C VAL A 85 -8.36 -15.43 16.67
N ARG A 86 -9.36 -15.96 17.40
CA ARG A 86 -9.20 -17.18 18.20
C ARG A 86 -8.79 -18.38 17.33
N ARG A 87 -9.36 -18.51 16.12
CA ARG A 87 -9.02 -19.60 15.21
C ARG A 87 -7.60 -19.47 14.69
N LEU A 88 -7.18 -18.27 14.31
CA LEU A 88 -5.82 -17.98 13.85
C LEU A 88 -4.79 -18.20 14.96
N ALA A 89 -5.08 -17.76 16.18
CA ALA A 89 -4.25 -18.00 17.36
C ALA A 89 -3.95 -19.49 17.57
N MET A 90 -4.97 -20.35 17.51
CA MET A 90 -4.79 -21.80 17.61
C MET A 90 -4.01 -22.41 16.44
N LEU A 91 -4.23 -21.94 15.21
CA LEU A 91 -3.57 -22.50 14.02
C LEU A 91 -2.09 -22.08 13.90
N LEU A 92 -1.76 -20.90 14.40
CA LEU A 92 -0.42 -20.31 14.33
C LEU A 92 0.39 -20.55 15.61
N ASP A 93 -0.21 -21.16 16.63
CA ASP A 93 0.37 -21.33 17.96
C ASP A 93 0.87 -20.01 18.55
N ARG A 94 -0.01 -19.00 18.53
CA ARG A 94 0.26 -17.65 19.03
C ARG A 94 -0.85 -17.18 19.95
N ASP A 95 -0.55 -16.21 20.80
CA ASP A 95 -1.52 -15.64 21.70
C ASP A 95 -2.60 -14.83 20.93
N ALA A 96 -3.84 -14.93 21.39
CA ALA A 96 -4.96 -14.29 20.70
C ALA A 96 -4.88 -12.75 20.72
N ALA A 97 -4.27 -12.16 21.76
CA ALA A 97 -4.13 -10.71 21.87
C ALA A 97 -3.15 -10.15 20.83
N GLY A 98 -2.01 -10.81 20.63
CA GLY A 98 -1.01 -10.47 19.63
C GLY A 98 -1.53 -10.65 18.22
N ILE A 99 -2.34 -11.69 17.97
CA ILE A 99 -3.05 -11.86 16.69
C ILE A 99 -4.06 -10.74 16.47
N ALA A 100 -4.89 -10.41 17.48
CA ALA A 100 -5.84 -9.31 17.38
C ALA A 100 -5.14 -7.98 17.07
N ALA A 101 -4.06 -7.66 17.79
CA ALA A 101 -3.28 -6.46 17.59
C ALA A 101 -2.63 -6.41 16.20
N SER A 102 -2.12 -7.54 15.70
CA SER A 102 -1.50 -7.62 14.37
C SER A 102 -2.54 -7.45 13.25
N ILE A 103 -3.68 -8.13 13.35
CA ILE A 103 -4.77 -8.04 12.36
C ILE A 103 -5.39 -6.64 12.33
N ALA A 104 -5.43 -5.95 13.47
CA ALA A 104 -5.95 -4.59 13.54
C ALA A 104 -5.02 -3.55 12.91
N ARG A 105 -3.75 -3.86 12.62
CA ARG A 105 -2.82 -2.92 11.97
C ARG A 105 -3.13 -2.78 10.48
N PRO A 106 -2.79 -1.64 9.86
CA PRO A 106 -2.80 -1.53 8.40
C PRO A 106 -1.96 -2.63 7.74
N GLY A 107 -2.52 -3.27 6.72
CA GLY A 107 -1.93 -4.44 6.08
C GLY A 107 -2.22 -5.77 6.79
N GLY A 108 -2.78 -5.76 8.01
CA GLY A 108 -3.13 -6.94 8.79
C GLY A 108 -1.92 -7.71 9.32
N LEU A 109 -2.10 -9.03 9.52
CA LEU A 109 -1.03 -9.91 9.97
C LEU A 109 -0.15 -10.32 8.78
N VAL A 110 1.08 -9.81 8.74
CA VAL A 110 2.01 -10.04 7.63
C VAL A 110 3.08 -11.07 8.02
N PHE A 111 3.31 -12.03 7.13
CA PHE A 111 4.41 -12.98 7.14
C PHE A 111 5.37 -12.63 6.01
N PRO A 112 6.48 -11.94 6.28
CA PRO A 112 7.45 -11.56 5.26
C PRO A 112 8.34 -12.74 4.84
N ASP A 113 8.97 -12.60 3.68
CA ASP A 113 10.11 -13.40 3.22
C ASP A 113 9.93 -14.93 3.23
N LEU A 114 8.71 -15.39 2.98
CA LEU A 114 8.39 -16.82 2.93
C LEU A 114 9.04 -17.47 1.71
N THR A 115 9.58 -18.67 1.89
CA THR A 115 9.86 -19.56 0.77
C THR A 115 8.56 -19.99 0.09
N SER A 116 8.64 -20.44 -1.17
CA SER A 116 7.49 -21.01 -1.90
C SER A 116 6.78 -22.14 -1.13
N ALA A 117 7.54 -23.00 -0.44
CA ALA A 117 6.99 -24.09 0.35
C ALA A 117 6.23 -23.59 1.60
N GLU A 118 6.80 -22.61 2.33
CA GLU A 118 6.15 -22.00 3.49
C GLU A 118 4.91 -21.21 3.09
N HIS A 119 4.98 -20.45 2.00
CA HIS A 119 3.85 -19.72 1.44
C HIS A 119 2.69 -20.67 1.09
N THR A 120 2.96 -21.73 0.32
CA THR A 120 1.95 -22.72 -0.07
C THR A 120 1.32 -23.37 1.18
N ARG A 121 2.14 -23.73 2.17
CA ARG A 121 1.67 -24.31 3.43
C ARG A 121 0.77 -23.34 4.20
N LEU A 122 1.19 -22.08 4.35
CA LEU A 122 0.40 -21.07 5.06
C LEU A 122 -0.90 -20.74 4.34
N VAL A 123 -0.88 -20.63 3.01
CA VAL A 123 -2.10 -20.42 2.22
C VAL A 123 -3.07 -21.58 2.40
N ALA A 124 -2.59 -22.83 2.35
CA ALA A 124 -3.43 -24.01 2.54
C ALA A 124 -4.00 -24.10 3.97
N LEU A 125 -3.21 -23.72 4.98
CA LEU A 125 -3.61 -23.72 6.39
C LEU A 125 -4.66 -22.64 6.68
N LEU A 126 -4.36 -21.40 6.26
CA LEU A 126 -5.12 -20.20 6.60
C LEU A 126 -6.32 -20.00 5.69
N GLY A 127 -6.28 -20.47 4.44
CA GLY A 127 -7.39 -20.37 3.48
C GLY A 127 -8.64 -21.14 3.92
N ARG A 128 -8.52 -22.02 4.92
CA ARG A 128 -9.63 -22.75 5.54
C ARG A 128 -10.36 -21.93 6.61
N VAL A 129 -9.80 -20.80 7.04
CA VAL A 129 -10.41 -19.93 8.05
C VAL A 129 -11.40 -19.00 7.35
N ARG A 130 -12.70 -19.28 7.53
CA ARG A 130 -13.75 -18.38 7.01
C ARG A 130 -13.61 -16.99 7.65
N GLY A 131 -13.74 -15.95 6.82
CA GLY A 131 -13.61 -14.57 7.27
C GLY A 131 -12.20 -13.98 7.14
N THR A 132 -11.24 -14.71 6.54
CA THR A 132 -9.93 -14.15 6.20
C THR A 132 -9.78 -13.89 4.71
N VAL A 133 -9.03 -12.85 4.37
CA VAL A 133 -8.53 -12.55 3.04
C VAL A 133 -7.03 -12.74 3.05
N LEU A 134 -6.52 -13.55 2.13
CA LEU A 134 -5.09 -13.82 1.96
C LEU A 134 -4.57 -13.07 0.74
N ILE A 135 -3.50 -12.30 0.92
CA ILE A 135 -2.92 -11.48 -0.14
C ILE A 135 -1.43 -11.76 -0.20
N SER A 136 -0.93 -12.09 -1.38
CA SER A 136 0.49 -12.30 -1.60
C SER A 136 1.11 -11.06 -2.24
N SER A 137 2.34 -10.76 -1.87
CA SER A 137 3.15 -9.72 -2.49
C SER A 137 4.56 -10.24 -2.71
N ASP A 138 5.15 -9.86 -3.85
CA ASP A 138 6.55 -10.15 -4.15
C ASP A 138 7.41 -9.01 -3.56
N PRO A 139 8.23 -9.28 -2.53
CA PRO A 139 9.03 -8.25 -1.87
C PRO A 139 10.02 -7.53 -2.79
N GLU A 140 10.44 -8.17 -3.89
CA GLU A 140 11.41 -7.60 -4.85
C GLU A 140 10.80 -6.50 -5.73
N THR A 141 9.49 -6.59 -5.97
CA THR A 141 8.73 -5.66 -6.82
C THR A 141 7.68 -4.87 -6.04
N ALA A 142 7.52 -5.15 -4.75
CA ALA A 142 6.61 -4.47 -3.85
C ALA A 142 6.91 -2.97 -3.80
N LEU A 143 5.83 -2.19 -3.92
CA LEU A 143 5.84 -0.75 -3.70
C LEU A 143 5.20 -0.45 -2.35
N PHE A 144 5.78 0.50 -1.64
CA PHE A 144 5.38 0.87 -0.30
C PHE A 144 4.91 2.33 -0.27
N ASP A 145 3.88 2.58 0.53
CA ASP A 145 3.50 3.94 0.91
C ASP A 145 3.82 4.19 2.37
N LEU A 146 4.15 5.44 2.68
CA LEU A 146 4.39 5.92 4.03
C LEU A 146 3.16 6.68 4.53
N HIS A 147 2.75 6.36 5.75
CA HIS A 147 1.69 7.04 6.48
C HIS A 147 2.17 7.48 7.84
N VAL A 148 1.70 8.64 8.30
CA VAL A 148 1.97 9.10 9.66
C VAL A 148 0.99 8.42 10.64
N THR A 149 1.49 7.88 11.74
CA THR A 149 0.66 7.20 12.76
C THR A 149 0.14 8.13 13.86
N ARG A 150 0.65 9.36 13.91
CA ARG A 150 0.26 10.40 14.88
C ARG A 150 0.21 11.78 14.24
N ARG A 151 -0.33 12.76 14.95
CA ARG A 151 -0.19 14.16 14.57
C ARG A 151 1.26 14.59 14.75
N LEU A 152 1.79 15.31 13.76
CA LEU A 152 3.13 15.90 13.81
C LEU A 152 3.06 17.34 14.29
N SER A 153 4.13 17.82 14.93
CA SER A 153 4.35 19.26 15.11
C SER A 153 4.64 19.94 13.77
N ALA A 154 4.60 21.26 13.73
CA ALA A 154 4.94 22.01 12.52
C ALA A 154 6.38 21.76 12.06
N ASP A 155 7.33 21.68 12.99
CA ASP A 155 8.74 21.42 12.70
C ASP A 155 8.96 20.00 12.17
N GLU A 156 8.27 19.01 12.76
CA GLU A 156 8.28 17.63 12.32
C GLU A 156 7.69 17.47 10.90
N ASP A 157 6.56 18.13 10.63
CA ASP A 157 5.94 18.13 9.30
C ASP A 157 6.84 18.81 8.26
N HIS A 158 7.48 19.93 8.62
CA HIS A 158 8.42 20.62 7.74
C HIS A 158 9.65 19.75 7.42
N LEU A 159 10.21 19.08 8.43
CA LEU A 159 11.33 18.15 8.26
C LEU A 159 10.95 16.97 7.36
N LEU A 160 9.76 16.38 7.58
CA LEU A 160 9.22 15.30 6.76
C LEU A 160 9.09 15.73 5.30
N ARG A 161 8.36 16.82 5.04
CA ARG A 161 8.12 17.33 3.68
C ARG A 161 9.43 17.64 2.95
N THR A 162 10.37 18.31 3.62
CA THR A 162 11.67 18.65 3.04
C THR A 162 12.47 17.39 2.69
N THR A 163 12.51 16.41 3.60
CA THR A 163 13.23 15.14 3.36
C THR A 163 12.62 14.36 2.20
N LEU A 164 11.29 14.24 2.16
CA LEU A 164 10.57 13.54 1.09
C LEU A 164 10.74 14.24 -0.26
N ALA A 165 10.70 15.58 -0.30
CA ALA A 165 10.93 16.36 -1.51
C ALA A 165 12.35 16.16 -2.06
N MET A 166 13.37 16.20 -1.20
CA MET A 166 14.76 15.91 -1.60
C MET A 166 14.94 14.50 -2.15
N ALA A 167 14.17 13.53 -1.64
CA ALA A 167 14.16 12.15 -2.13
C ALA A 167 13.31 11.96 -3.40
N GLY A 168 12.69 13.01 -3.94
CA GLY A 168 11.82 12.93 -5.12
C GLY A 168 10.52 12.15 -4.88
N CYS A 169 10.11 12.00 -3.62
CA CYS A 169 8.89 11.29 -3.25
C CYS A 169 7.66 12.12 -3.61
N ARG A 170 6.53 11.44 -3.86
CA ARG A 170 5.24 12.08 -4.17
C ARG A 170 4.24 11.77 -3.06
N GLU A 171 3.53 12.80 -2.59
CA GLU A 171 2.40 12.66 -1.69
C GLU A 171 1.15 12.18 -2.46
N ASP A 172 0.28 11.44 -1.80
CA ASP A 172 -1.07 11.13 -2.29
C ASP A 172 -2.12 11.61 -1.29
N ALA A 173 -2.58 12.84 -1.51
CA ALA A 173 -3.54 13.52 -0.65
C ALA A 173 -4.86 12.77 -0.51
N LEU A 174 -5.25 11.96 -1.52
CA LEU A 174 -6.52 11.22 -1.45
C LEU A 174 -6.46 10.12 -0.39
N THR A 175 -5.41 9.30 -0.39
CA THR A 175 -5.24 8.19 0.57
C THR A 175 -4.59 8.62 1.88
N GLY A 176 -4.06 9.85 1.95
CA GLY A 176 -3.31 10.36 3.09
C GLY A 176 -1.95 9.69 3.25
N ALA A 177 -1.37 9.20 2.15
CA ALA A 177 0.02 8.76 2.12
C ALA A 177 0.93 9.98 1.94
N VAL A 178 1.89 10.16 2.84
CA VAL A 178 2.87 11.26 2.77
C VAL A 178 3.93 11.00 1.70
N ALA A 179 4.17 9.74 1.36
CA ALA A 179 4.97 9.32 0.22
C ALA A 179 4.37 8.04 -0.36
N THR A 180 4.30 7.93 -1.68
CA THR A 180 3.77 6.74 -2.37
C THR A 180 4.74 6.14 -3.38
N GLY A 181 4.62 4.83 -3.61
CA GLY A 181 5.31 4.12 -4.69
C GLY A 181 6.80 3.91 -4.43
N LEU A 182 7.20 3.78 -3.16
CA LEU A 182 8.59 3.64 -2.77
C LEU A 182 9.06 2.19 -2.90
N SER A 183 10.29 1.98 -3.36
CA SER A 183 10.94 0.68 -3.21
C SER A 183 11.28 0.40 -1.74
N ARG A 184 11.49 -0.87 -1.39
CA ARG A 184 11.90 -1.31 -0.04
C ARG A 184 13.11 -0.53 0.47
N ASP A 185 14.18 -0.44 -0.34
CA ASP A 185 15.41 0.26 0.01
C ASP A 185 15.21 1.75 0.32
N LEU A 186 14.43 2.45 -0.51
CA LEU A 186 14.17 3.87 -0.30
C LEU A 186 13.31 4.08 0.96
N CYS A 187 12.32 3.22 1.15
CA CYS A 187 11.48 3.18 2.33
C CYS A 187 12.32 3.00 3.61
N ASP A 188 13.23 2.01 3.66
CA ASP A 188 14.11 1.77 4.80
C ASP A 188 15.04 2.96 5.10
N ARG A 189 15.60 3.60 4.07
CA ARG A 189 16.43 4.80 4.24
C ARG A 189 15.63 5.97 4.84
N ILE A 190 14.39 6.16 4.40
CA ILE A 190 13.53 7.23 4.94
C ILE A 190 13.14 6.90 6.39
N LEU A 191 12.71 5.67 6.66
CA LEU A 191 12.29 5.24 8.00
C LEU A 191 13.43 5.31 9.01
N SER A 192 14.65 4.91 8.64
CA SER A 192 15.82 5.02 9.51
C SER A 192 16.19 6.46 9.81
N ARG A 193 16.13 7.36 8.81
CA ARG A 193 16.42 8.79 9.00
C ARG A 193 15.35 9.52 9.82
N LEU A 194 14.09 9.09 9.71
CA LEU A 194 12.93 9.75 10.31
C LEU A 194 12.25 8.88 11.38
N ALA A 195 13.02 8.02 12.07
CA ALA A 195 12.48 7.02 13.00
C ALA A 195 11.60 7.61 14.12
N HIS A 196 11.85 8.86 14.52
CA HIS A 196 11.11 9.56 15.58
C HIS A 196 9.74 10.11 15.14
N LEU A 197 9.47 10.16 13.83
CA LEU A 197 8.24 10.77 13.30
C LEU A 197 7.01 9.84 13.33
N GLY A 198 7.16 8.58 13.78
CA GLY A 198 6.05 7.63 13.81
C GLY A 198 5.51 7.37 12.39
N LEU A 199 6.39 7.02 11.47
CA LEU A 199 6.02 6.62 10.12
C LEU A 199 5.73 5.13 10.06
N LEU A 200 4.69 4.77 9.33
CA LEU A 200 4.32 3.39 9.01
C LEU A 200 4.47 3.18 7.51
N SER A 201 5.28 2.19 7.13
CA SER A 201 5.33 1.69 5.76
C SER A 201 4.32 0.57 5.54
N VAL A 202 3.56 0.66 4.46
CA VAL A 202 2.61 -0.40 4.08
C VAL A 202 2.78 -0.73 2.61
N ASP A 203 2.97 -2.02 2.32
CA ASP A 203 2.95 -2.56 0.97
C ASP A 203 1.58 -2.25 0.31
N GLN A 204 1.61 -1.64 -0.87
CA GLN A 204 0.41 -1.25 -1.63
C GLN A 204 -0.54 -2.42 -1.91
N CYS A 205 -0.02 -3.65 -2.08
CA CYS A 205 -0.85 -4.84 -2.26
C CYS A 205 -1.68 -5.15 -1.01
N PHE A 206 -1.15 -4.82 0.17
CA PHE A 206 -1.79 -5.09 1.46
C PHE A 206 -2.67 -3.94 1.94
N GLN A 207 -2.58 -2.75 1.34
CA GLN A 207 -3.42 -1.63 1.74
C GLN A 207 -4.90 -1.88 1.47
N ARG A 208 -5.72 -1.58 2.48
CA ARG A 208 -7.17 -1.54 2.36
C ARG A 208 -7.68 -0.22 2.91
N PHE A 209 -8.75 0.28 2.32
CA PHE A 209 -9.32 1.58 2.63
C PHE A 209 -10.79 1.45 2.98
N ASP A 210 -11.18 2.13 4.05
CA ASP A 210 -12.57 2.38 4.39
C ASP A 210 -12.96 3.76 3.82
N LEU A 211 -14.13 3.88 3.21
CA LEU A 211 -14.65 5.17 2.76
C LEU A 211 -15.50 5.81 3.85
N LEU A 212 -15.11 7.02 4.24
CA LEU A 212 -15.82 7.84 5.19
C LEU A 212 -16.61 8.93 4.46
N LEU A 213 -17.92 8.96 4.65
CA LEU A 213 -18.77 10.08 4.27
C LEU A 213 -18.49 11.26 5.20
N THR A 214 -18.05 12.36 4.61
CA THR A 214 -17.64 13.59 5.30
C THR A 214 -18.60 14.75 5.05
N GLY A 215 -19.45 14.67 4.03
CA GLY A 215 -20.49 15.64 3.74
C GLY A 215 -21.26 15.32 2.46
N THR A 216 -22.24 16.16 2.13
CA THR A 216 -23.02 16.09 0.89
C THR A 216 -23.13 17.48 0.27
N SER A 217 -23.23 17.57 -1.05
CA SER A 217 -23.57 18.82 -1.73
C SER A 217 -25.09 18.97 -1.78
N GLY A 218 -25.61 20.10 -1.28
CA GLY A 218 -27.05 20.37 -1.26
C GLY A 218 -27.80 19.64 -0.14
N TRP A 219 -29.13 19.68 -0.23
CA TRP A 219 -30.01 19.03 0.74
C TRP A 219 -30.07 17.53 0.48
N VAL A 220 -30.03 16.72 1.55
CA VAL A 220 -30.25 15.27 1.45
C VAL A 220 -31.70 15.04 1.01
N THR A 221 -31.89 14.73 -0.26
CA THR A 221 -33.20 14.35 -0.78
C THR A 221 -33.63 13.02 -0.15
N ARG A 222 -34.94 12.72 -0.20
CA ARG A 222 -35.46 11.43 0.26
C ARG A 222 -34.69 10.28 -0.39
N ASP A 223 -34.47 10.32 -1.70
CA ASP A 223 -33.78 9.26 -2.43
C ASP A 223 -32.33 9.07 -1.98
N LEU A 224 -31.61 10.17 -1.69
CA LEU A 224 -30.25 10.09 -1.17
C LEU A 224 -30.22 9.53 0.26
N GLY A 225 -31.18 9.93 1.11
CA GLY A 225 -31.33 9.38 2.45
C GLY A 225 -31.65 7.87 2.42
N ASP A 226 -32.49 7.44 1.48
CA ASP A 226 -32.86 6.03 1.27
C ASP A 226 -31.66 5.22 0.79
N PHE A 227 -30.90 5.78 -0.14
CA PHE A 227 -29.64 5.20 -0.62
C PHE A 227 -28.64 5.01 0.53
N LEU A 228 -28.39 6.04 1.33
CA LEU A 228 -27.45 5.99 2.45
C LEU A 228 -27.91 5.02 3.54
N ALA A 229 -29.21 5.02 3.87
CA ALA A 229 -29.78 4.09 4.82
C ALA A 229 -29.63 2.63 4.36
N ALA A 230 -29.93 2.35 3.10
CA ALA A 230 -29.76 1.01 2.52
C ALA A 230 -28.28 0.58 2.50
N ARG A 231 -27.36 1.49 2.18
CA ARG A 231 -25.92 1.20 2.09
C ARG A 231 -25.27 0.93 3.45
N THR A 232 -25.69 1.66 4.48
CA THR A 232 -25.04 1.66 5.81
C THR A 232 -25.82 0.92 6.90
N GLN A 233 -27.08 0.56 6.64
CA GLN A 233 -28.03 0.05 7.62
C GLN A 233 -28.30 1.02 8.79
N GLN A 234 -28.09 2.33 8.59
CA GLN A 234 -28.36 3.38 9.58
C GLN A 234 -29.67 4.11 9.26
N PRO A 235 -30.39 4.65 10.26
CA PRO A 235 -31.62 5.40 10.03
C PRO A 235 -31.35 6.69 9.26
N ARG A 236 -32.30 7.12 8.42
CA ARG A 236 -32.19 8.32 7.57
C ARG A 236 -31.81 9.59 8.33
N ALA A 237 -32.39 9.77 9.52
CA ALA A 237 -32.12 10.91 10.41
C ALA A 237 -30.63 11.07 10.77
N ARG A 238 -29.85 9.99 10.70
CA ARG A 238 -28.40 10.04 10.91
C ARG A 238 -27.68 10.86 9.83
N PHE A 239 -28.25 10.95 8.63
CA PHE A 239 -27.67 11.64 7.48
C PHE A 239 -28.07 13.12 7.39
N GLU A 240 -29.11 13.52 8.11
CA GLU A 240 -29.52 14.93 8.21
C GLU A 240 -28.52 15.78 9.00
N THR A 241 -27.69 15.15 9.84
CA THR A 241 -26.71 15.79 10.72
C THR A 241 -25.26 15.40 10.39
N LEU A 242 -24.97 15.12 9.11
CA LEU A 242 -23.62 14.80 8.67
C LEU A 242 -22.65 15.94 8.99
N SER A 243 -21.56 15.59 9.66
CA SER A 243 -20.47 16.51 9.95
C SER A 243 -19.13 15.80 9.81
N ALA A 244 -18.10 16.55 9.45
CA ALA A 244 -16.74 16.03 9.35
C ALA A 244 -16.21 15.47 10.69
N GLY A 245 -16.74 15.93 11.83
CA GLY A 245 -16.38 15.46 13.17
C GLY A 245 -17.03 14.12 13.56
N SER A 246 -18.06 13.67 12.84
CA SER A 246 -18.71 12.38 13.06
C SER A 246 -18.99 11.69 11.72
N PRO A 247 -17.94 11.30 10.97
CA PRO A 247 -18.10 10.72 9.65
C PRO A 247 -18.78 9.35 9.70
N VAL A 248 -19.49 9.00 8.63
CA VAL A 248 -20.16 7.69 8.49
C VAL A 248 -19.37 6.80 7.55
N LYS A 249 -19.11 5.55 7.95
CA LYS A 249 -18.49 4.54 7.06
C LYS A 249 -19.49 4.07 6.01
N LEU A 250 -19.14 4.19 4.73
CA LEU A 250 -19.97 3.71 3.61
C LEU A 250 -19.52 2.34 3.12
N ASP A 251 -18.22 2.19 2.90
CA ASP A 251 -17.60 1.01 2.35
C ASP A 251 -16.34 0.68 3.12
N LEU A 252 -16.01 -0.61 3.20
CA LEU A 252 -14.94 -1.11 4.05
C LEU A 252 -14.01 -1.99 3.23
N GLY A 253 -12.73 -1.98 3.59
CA GLY A 253 -11.77 -2.95 3.07
C GLY A 253 -11.54 -2.88 1.56
N LEU A 254 -11.61 -1.69 0.94
CA LEU A 254 -11.43 -1.51 -0.50
C LEU A 254 -9.95 -1.47 -0.89
N THR A 255 -9.60 -1.95 -2.08
CA THR A 255 -8.26 -1.69 -2.65
C THR A 255 -8.12 -0.23 -3.05
N ALA A 256 -6.88 0.29 -3.18
CA ALA A 256 -6.64 1.68 -3.57
C ALA A 256 -7.39 2.05 -4.86
N LYS A 257 -7.30 1.22 -5.91
CA LYS A 257 -7.98 1.45 -7.19
C LYS A 257 -9.51 1.56 -7.03
N VAL A 258 -10.09 0.63 -6.27
CA VAL A 258 -11.54 0.59 -6.04
C VAL A 258 -12.00 1.77 -5.18
N ALA A 259 -11.22 2.13 -4.15
CA ALA A 259 -11.49 3.30 -3.32
C ALA A 259 -11.52 4.60 -4.15
N ARG A 260 -10.57 4.78 -5.07
CA ARG A 260 -10.57 5.95 -5.98
C ARG A 260 -11.79 5.98 -6.88
N GLN A 261 -12.17 4.84 -7.45
CA GLN A 261 -13.35 4.74 -8.31
C GLN A 261 -14.61 5.14 -7.54
N PHE A 262 -14.83 4.54 -6.36
CA PHE A 262 -15.98 4.91 -5.53
C PHE A 262 -15.95 6.37 -5.07
N CYS A 263 -14.77 6.96 -4.82
CA CYS A 263 -14.68 8.39 -4.54
C CYS A 263 -15.19 9.23 -5.72
N ALA A 264 -14.84 8.86 -6.95
CA ALA A 264 -15.34 9.54 -8.14
C ALA A 264 -16.85 9.32 -8.34
N ASP A 265 -17.33 8.09 -8.16
CA ASP A 265 -18.74 7.74 -8.31
C ASP A 265 -19.61 8.47 -7.28
N TYR A 266 -19.13 8.56 -6.03
CA TYR A 266 -19.80 9.28 -4.95
C TYR A 266 -19.79 10.79 -5.16
N ALA A 267 -18.68 11.36 -5.63
CA ALA A 267 -18.65 12.76 -6.00
C ALA A 267 -19.66 13.10 -7.10
N ALA A 268 -19.87 12.20 -8.07
CA ALA A 268 -20.82 12.40 -9.16
C ALA A 268 -22.29 12.49 -8.70
N ILE A 269 -22.63 11.90 -7.54
CA ILE A 269 -23.95 12.00 -6.92
C ILE A 269 -23.99 12.99 -5.74
N GLY A 270 -22.97 13.84 -5.61
CA GLY A 270 -22.92 14.89 -4.59
C GLY A 270 -22.54 14.41 -3.19
N LEU A 271 -21.87 13.27 -3.06
CA LEU A 271 -21.33 12.79 -1.78
C LEU A 271 -19.83 13.09 -1.66
N PHE A 272 -19.43 13.72 -0.56
CA PHE A 272 -18.04 13.96 -0.24
C PHE A 272 -17.51 12.84 0.63
N VAL A 273 -16.71 11.95 0.03
CA VAL A 273 -16.10 10.82 0.72
C VAL A 273 -14.59 10.95 0.79
N ARG A 274 -13.99 10.37 1.84
CA ARG A 274 -12.55 10.30 2.03
C ARG A 274 -12.14 8.86 2.31
N PRO A 275 -11.19 8.27 1.56
CA PRO A 275 -10.64 6.98 1.92
C PRO A 275 -9.70 7.13 3.12
N VAL A 276 -9.82 6.20 4.07
CA VAL A 276 -8.94 6.10 5.23
C VAL A 276 -8.38 4.70 5.29
N LEU A 277 -7.06 4.58 5.46
CA LEU A 277 -6.38 3.30 5.56
C LEU A 277 -6.98 2.46 6.71
N SER A 278 -7.54 1.29 6.38
CA SER A 278 -8.16 0.37 7.34
C SER A 278 -7.12 -0.05 8.41
N GLY A 279 -7.57 -0.23 9.65
CA GLY A 279 -6.70 -0.53 10.78
C GLY A 279 -5.96 0.68 11.39
N ARG A 280 -6.04 1.85 10.74
CA ARG A 280 -5.66 3.13 11.33
C ARG A 280 -6.87 3.70 12.07
N SER A 281 -7.36 3.02 13.11
CA SER A 281 -8.45 3.51 13.95
C SER A 281 -7.96 4.65 14.84
N GLY A 282 -7.92 5.82 14.24
CA GLY A 282 -7.73 7.11 14.87
C GLY A 282 -8.18 8.12 13.84
N ASN A 283 -9.49 8.36 13.75
CA ASN A 283 -9.90 9.65 13.21
C ASN A 283 -9.25 10.71 14.13
N PRO A 284 -8.63 11.75 13.58
CA PRO A 284 -8.15 12.87 14.39
C PRO A 284 -9.28 13.47 15.24
#